data_AF-A0A8B3DEU1-F1
#
_entry.id   AF-A0A8B3DEU1-F1
#
_cell.length_a   1.000
_cell.length_b   1.000
_cell.length_c   1.000
_cell.angle_alpha   90.00
_cell.angle_beta   90.00
_cell.angle_gamma   90.00
#
_symmetry.space_group_name_H-M   'P 1'
#
loop_
_entity.id
_entity.type
_entity.pdbx_description
1 polymer ?
#
loop_
_entity_poly.entity_id
_entity_poly.type
_entity_poly.pdbx_seq_one_letter_code
_entity_poly.pdbx_strand_id
1 'polypeptide(L)'
;MNESEIRRAIQNKLVIEFTYSNRLRVVEPHVLGVCNGNVQLLAYQIGGQSSSGGLPEWRRFDLFRISNLWVTSQTFAGRRAFPSGTHSPWDRELEIVPA
;
A
#
# COMPACT_ATOMS: atom_id res chain seq x y z
N MET A 1 -10.97 -8.05 -7.82
CA MET A 1 -11.70 -6.77 -7.93
C MET A 1 -10.91 -5.57 -7.40
N ASN A 2 -9.89 -5.78 -6.55
CA ASN A 2 -9.21 -4.68 -5.83
C ASN A 2 -8.08 -3.98 -6.61
N GLU A 3 -7.54 -4.60 -7.67
CA GLU A 3 -6.32 -4.11 -8.33
C GLU A 3 -6.52 -2.75 -9.02
N SER A 4 -7.60 -2.60 -9.80
CA SER A 4 -7.90 -1.36 -10.54
C SER A 4 -8.15 -0.18 -9.59
N GLU A 5 -8.81 -0.41 -8.46
CA GLU A 5 -9.05 0.62 -7.44
C GLU A 5 -7.76 1.08 -6.78
N ILE A 6 -6.87 0.14 -6.45
CA ILE A 6 -5.55 0.46 -5.89
C ILE A 6 -4.69 1.21 -6.90
N ARG A 7 -4.69 0.80 -8.18
CA ARG A 7 -3.99 1.55 -9.24
C ARG A 7 -4.47 2.99 -9.32
N ARG A 8 -5.80 3.19 -9.32
CA ARG A 8 -6.39 4.53 -9.31
C ARG A 8 -5.98 5.31 -8.06
N ALA A 9 -5.99 4.69 -6.89
CA ALA A 9 -5.59 5.36 -5.65
C ALA A 9 -4.11 5.76 -5.67
N ILE A 10 -3.21 4.91 -6.18
CA ILE A 10 -1.79 5.23 -6.36
C ILE A 10 -1.62 6.42 -7.29
N GLN A 11 -2.26 6.40 -8.46
CA GLN A 11 -2.17 7.48 -9.45
C GLN A 11 -2.68 8.82 -8.94
N ASN A 12 -3.77 8.81 -8.17
CA ASN A 12 -4.38 10.02 -7.63
C ASN A 12 -3.85 10.39 -6.23
N LYS A 13 -2.84 9.67 -5.73
CA LYS A 13 -2.26 9.86 -4.39
C LYS A 13 -3.32 9.87 -3.28
N LEU A 14 -4.28 8.95 -3.36
CA LEU A 14 -5.37 8.80 -2.39
C LEU A 14 -5.02 7.80 -1.30
N VAL A 15 -5.32 8.14 -0.06
CA VAL A 15 -5.27 7.23 1.09
C VAL A 15 -6.34 6.16 0.90
N ILE A 16 -5.98 4.91 1.21
CA ILE A 16 -6.90 3.78 1.19
C ILE A 16 -7.01 3.16 2.57
N GLU A 17 -8.20 2.63 2.84
CA GLU A 17 -8.50 1.86 4.02
C GLU A 17 -8.90 0.44 3.63
N PHE A 18 -8.46 -0.54 4.40
CA PHE A 18 -8.88 -1.92 4.17
C PHE A 18 -8.70 -2.80 5.40
N THR A 19 -9.32 -3.97 5.37
CA THR A 19 -9.11 -5.03 6.34
C THR A 19 -7.98 -5.96 5.87
N TYR A 20 -7.02 -6.23 6.76
CA TYR A 20 -5.96 -7.22 6.54
C TYR A 20 -5.70 -8.02 7.81
N SER A 21 -5.92 -9.33 7.73
CA SER A 21 -5.87 -10.24 8.89
C SER A 21 -6.75 -9.71 10.05
N ASN A 22 -8.02 -9.44 9.75
CA ASN A 22 -9.06 -8.96 10.68
C ASN A 22 -8.75 -7.64 11.39
N ARG A 23 -7.92 -6.80 10.77
CA ARG A 23 -7.54 -5.51 11.35
C ARG A 23 -7.58 -4.42 10.30
N LEU A 24 -8.05 -3.24 10.70
CA LEU A 24 -8.10 -2.07 9.83
C LEU A 24 -6.68 -1.57 9.53
N ARG A 25 -6.44 -1.19 8.27
CA ARG A 25 -5.23 -0.54 7.78
C ARG A 25 -5.63 0.77 7.14
N VAL A 26 -4.91 1.85 7.45
CA VAL A 26 -5.04 3.15 6.79
C VAL A 26 -3.66 3.48 6.21
N VAL A 27 -3.55 3.51 4.88
CA VAL A 27 -2.25 3.55 4.21
C VAL A 27 -2.20 4.50 3.03
N GLU A 28 -1.01 5.01 2.76
CA GLU A 28 -0.65 5.69 1.52
C GLU A 28 -0.07 4.65 0.54
N PRO A 29 -0.81 4.23 -0.49
CA PRO A 29 -0.36 3.21 -1.43
C PRO A 29 0.73 3.76 -2.35
N HIS A 30 1.89 3.09 -2.43
CA HIS A 30 3.05 3.61 -3.16
C HIS A 30 3.45 2.76 -4.37
N VAL A 31 3.48 1.44 -4.22
CA VAL A 31 3.85 0.53 -5.32
C VAL A 31 2.93 -0.69 -5.30
N LEU A 32 2.30 -0.96 -6.43
CA LEU A 32 1.67 -2.23 -6.73
C LEU A 32 2.63 -3.02 -7.62
N GLY A 33 2.90 -4.27 -7.28
CA GLY A 33 3.82 -5.09 -8.06
C GLY A 33 3.69 -6.58 -7.77
N VAL A 34 4.43 -7.38 -8.51
CA VAL A 34 4.59 -8.82 -8.28
C VAL A 34 5.90 -9.03 -7.53
N CYS A 35 5.86 -9.80 -6.45
CA CYS A 35 7.03 -10.21 -5.68
C CYS A 35 6.85 -11.65 -5.23
N ASN A 36 7.83 -12.50 -5.51
CA ASN A 36 7.76 -13.95 -5.29
C ASN A 36 6.48 -14.56 -5.89
N GLY A 37 6.11 -14.13 -7.11
CA GLY A 37 4.93 -14.60 -7.83
C GLY A 37 3.57 -14.10 -7.32
N ASN A 38 3.53 -13.28 -6.26
CA ASN A 38 2.29 -12.75 -5.68
C ASN A 38 2.13 -11.26 -5.97
N VAL A 39 0.90 -10.83 -6.30
CA VAL A 39 0.58 -9.40 -6.39
C VAL A 39 0.51 -8.81 -4.99
N GLN A 40 1.33 -7.79 -4.75
CA GLN A 40 1.51 -7.16 -3.45
C GLN A 40 1.48 -5.64 -3.56
N LEU A 41 0.97 -5.01 -2.50
CA LEU A 41 0.98 -3.57 -2.30
C LEU A 41 2.05 -3.21 -1.26
N LEU A 42 3.00 -2.36 -1.65
CA LEU A 42 3.87 -1.64 -0.72
C LEU A 42 3.24 -0.28 -0.43
N ALA A 43 2.99 -0.01 0.84
CA ALA A 43 2.35 1.21 1.29
C ALA A 43 2.96 1.72 2.59
N TYR A 44 2.84 3.02 2.83
CA TYR A 44 3.21 3.61 4.10
C TYR A 44 1.97 3.66 4.99
N GLN A 45 1.96 2.85 6.05
CA GLN A 45 0.82 2.77 6.96
C GLN A 45 0.89 3.94 7.93
N ILE A 46 -0.13 4.80 7.88
CA ILE A 46 -0.23 6.03 8.67
C ILE A 46 -1.22 5.92 9.83
N GLY A 47 -2.04 4.86 9.85
CA GLY A 47 -3.02 4.65 10.91
C GLY A 47 -3.67 3.26 10.88
N GLY A 48 -4.78 3.15 11.61
CA GLY A 48 -5.44 1.88 11.86
C GLY A 48 -4.70 1.03 12.91
N GLN A 49 -4.89 -0.28 12.83
CA GLN A 49 -4.30 -1.23 13.77
C GLN A 49 -2.98 -1.79 13.22
N SER A 50 -2.05 -2.14 14.11
CA SER A 50 -0.84 -2.90 13.78
C SER A 50 -0.72 -4.12 14.69
N SER A 51 -0.11 -5.20 14.21
CA SER A 51 0.21 -6.38 15.02
C SER A 51 1.57 -6.30 15.71
N SER A 52 2.47 -5.47 15.20
CA SER A 52 3.83 -5.26 15.71
C SER A 52 4.39 -3.94 15.17
N GLY A 53 5.37 -3.37 15.86
CA GLY A 53 5.97 -2.07 15.51
C GLY A 53 5.05 -0.88 15.78
N GLY A 54 5.64 0.31 15.76
CA GLY A 54 4.90 1.58 15.81
C GLY A 54 4.35 1.97 14.45
N LEU A 55 3.43 2.93 14.45
CA LEU A 55 3.01 3.66 13.24
C LEU A 55 3.49 5.10 13.36
N PRO A 56 3.87 5.77 12.25
CA PRO A 56 3.74 5.29 10.87
C PRO A 56 4.93 4.44 10.38
N GLU A 57 4.69 3.46 9.50
CA GLU A 57 5.74 2.56 9.00
C GLU A 57 5.43 1.96 7.62
N TRP A 58 6.47 1.61 6.87
CA TRP A 58 6.34 0.87 5.61
C TRP A 58 5.84 -0.56 5.83
N ARG A 59 4.84 -0.96 5.05
CA ARG A 59 4.21 -2.28 5.13
C ARG A 59 3.94 -2.83 3.74
N ARG A 60 4.03 -4.15 3.62
CA ARG A 60 3.74 -4.91 2.41
C ARG A 60 2.53 -5.80 2.66
N PHE A 61 1.61 -5.82 1.72
CA PHE A 61 0.33 -6.52 1.84
C PHE A 61 0.10 -7.40 0.62
N ASP A 62 -0.24 -8.67 0.83
CA ASP A 62 -0.68 -9.54 -0.26
C ASP A 62 -2.07 -9.12 -0.72
N LEU A 63 -2.22 -8.84 -2.02
CA LEU A 63 -3.46 -8.26 -2.56
C LEU A 63 -4.66 -9.20 -2.36
N PHE A 64 -4.45 -10.50 -2.46
CA PHE A 64 -5.50 -11.51 -2.27
C PHE A 64 -6.01 -11.62 -0.82
N ARG A 65 -5.30 -11.05 0.15
CA ARG A 65 -5.68 -11.02 1.58
C ARG A 65 -6.38 -9.73 2.00
N ILE A 66 -6.45 -8.75 1.10
CA ILE A 66 -7.13 -7.48 1.33
C ILE A 66 -8.64 -7.67 1.14
N SER A 67 -9.42 -7.22 2.12
CA SER A 67 -10.87 -7.16 2.06
C SER A 67 -11.39 -5.80 2.53
N ASN A 68 -12.66 -5.49 2.22
CA ASN A 68 -13.32 -4.24 2.61
C ASN A 68 -12.49 -3.00 2.21
N LEU A 69 -12.00 -2.99 0.97
CA LEU A 69 -11.22 -1.86 0.43
C LEU A 69 -12.13 -0.64 0.29
N TRP A 70 -11.64 0.50 0.78
CA TRP A 70 -12.27 1.80 0.64
C TRP A 70 -11.23 2.83 0.20
N VAL A 71 -11.50 3.53 -0.90
CA VAL A 71 -10.65 4.65 -1.36
C VAL A 71 -11.23 5.94 -0.78
N THR A 72 -10.45 6.63 0.04
CA THR A 72 -10.88 7.86 0.69
C THR A 72 -10.75 9.08 -0.25
N SER A 73 -11.24 10.23 0.20
CA SER A 73 -10.96 11.53 -0.42
C SER A 73 -9.67 12.18 0.07
N GLN A 74 -9.00 11.62 1.08
CA GLN A 74 -7.76 12.16 1.62
C GLN A 74 -6.61 11.87 0.65
N THR A 75 -5.81 12.88 0.36
CA THR A 75 -4.60 12.75 -0.45
C THR A 75 -3.34 12.72 0.41
N PHE A 76 -2.24 12.22 -0.16
CA PHE A 76 -0.90 12.32 0.41
C PHE A 76 0.06 12.99 -0.58
N ALA A 77 1.21 13.46 -0.08
CA ALA A 77 2.12 14.32 -0.84
C ALA A 77 2.75 13.64 -2.07
N GLY A 78 2.76 12.31 -2.11
CA GLY A 78 3.43 11.51 -3.15
C GLY A 78 4.50 10.63 -2.53
N ARG A 79 5.61 10.43 -3.26
CA ARG A 79 6.70 9.53 -2.86
C ARG A 79 7.25 9.85 -1.47
N ARG A 80 7.32 8.84 -0.60
CA ARG A 80 8.07 8.89 0.68
C ARG A 80 9.47 8.31 0.56
N ALA A 81 10.36 8.77 1.44
CA ALA A 81 11.70 8.21 1.56
C ALA A 81 11.66 6.76 2.05
N PHE A 82 12.44 5.89 1.42
CA PHE A 82 12.64 4.51 1.87
C PHE A 82 13.70 4.49 2.99
N PRO A 83 13.40 3.95 4.18
CA PRO A 83 14.29 4.04 5.34
C PRO A 83 15.61 3.27 5.16
N SER A 84 15.64 2.23 4.32
CA SER A 84 16.84 1.40 4.12
C SER A 84 17.69 1.77 2.89
N GLY A 85 17.20 2.64 2.00
CA GLY A 85 17.83 2.90 0.70
C GLY A 85 17.86 1.70 -0.27
N THR A 86 17.55 0.49 0.20
CA THR A 86 17.40 -0.71 -0.62
C THR A 86 15.96 -0.83 -1.08
N HIS A 87 15.75 -0.75 -2.40
CA HIS A 87 14.43 -1.02 -2.99
C HIS A 87 14.02 -2.45 -2.62
N SER A 88 12.79 -2.62 -2.12
CA SER A 88 12.24 -3.97 -1.98
C SER A 88 12.27 -4.67 -3.34
N PRO A 89 12.71 -5.93 -3.42
CA PRO A 89 12.74 -6.63 -4.70
C PRO A 89 11.32 -6.80 -5.24
N TRP A 90 11.16 -6.51 -6.53
CA TRP A 90 9.95 -6.76 -7.30
C TRP A 90 10.33 -7.60 -8.52
N ASP A 91 9.54 -8.63 -8.81
CA ASP A 91 9.64 -9.38 -10.06
C ASP A 91 9.15 -8.51 -11.23
N ARG A 92 8.08 -7.75 -10.98
CA ARG A 92 7.50 -6.78 -11.91
C ARG A 92 6.81 -5.66 -11.15
N GLU A 93 7.11 -4.42 -11.48
CA GLU A 93 6.35 -3.26 -11.01
C GLU A 93 5.13 -3.06 -11.90
N LEU A 94 3.95 -2.90 -11.30
CA LEU A 94 2.68 -2.77 -11.99
C LEU A 94 2.17 -1.33 -11.97
N GLU A 95 2.34 -0.64 -10.84
CA GLU A 95 1.94 0.76 -10.63
C GLU A 95 2.86 1.40 -9.60
N ILE A 96 3.30 2.64 -9.85
CA ILE A 96 4.17 3.38 -8.94
C ILE A 96 3.59 4.78 -8.76
N VAL A 97 3.53 5.23 -7.50
CA VAL A 97 3.05 6.56 -7.17
C VAL A 97 3.85 7.62 -7.94
N PRO A 98 3.17 8.58 -8.59
CA PRO A 98 3.85 9.68 -9.27
C PRO A 98 4.59 10.56 -8.27
N ALA A 99 5.51 11.36 -8.81
CA ALA A 99 6.19 12.39 -8.04
C ALA A 99 5.22 13.42 -7.45
#